data_AF-A0A2E7IN29-F1
#
_entry.id   AF-A0A2E7IN29-F1
#
_cell.length_a   1.000
_cell.length_b   1.000
_cell.length_c   1.000
_cell.angle_alpha   90.00
_cell.angle_beta   90.00
_cell.angle_gamma   90.00
#
_symmetry.space_group_name_H-M   'P 1'
#
loop_
_entity.id
_entity.type
_entity.pdbx_description
1 polymer ?
#
loop_
_entity_poly.entity_id
_entity_poly.type
_entity_poly.pdbx_seq_one_letter_code
_entity_poly.pdbx_strand_id
1 'polypeptide(L)'
;MDVDDMQQLWLKNNHLGAPYLSLKRRVTIQACVAKMTIKSGAWGQNRQPPVQTRHQLQYRVSKGTPLLANFTKASLIVPETQAVARLLLEYPDAERWRQAIEVDNVLQAKTVNTAKSYANIARMRLETMTEELWDVIANAERPTAVQAILACALKFSPMLAEFMRTSLADEYRRMSPVLEDRVWRSFFADMALNHRNLAEVSEGTQAKLRQNAYRILTEAGYLAKNKARSLQHVRVLPEIRGYLTNYGQQDILSAMDCAH
;
A
#
# COMPACT_ATOMS: atom_id res chain seq x y z
N MET A 1 20.96 5.11 5.90
CA MET A 1 20.56 4.72 4.52
C MET A 1 19.53 5.73 4.02
N ASP A 2 19.77 6.37 2.88
CA ASP A 2 18.87 7.40 2.32
C ASP A 2 17.62 6.74 1.69
N VAL A 3 16.54 7.50 1.50
CA VAL A 3 15.35 7.05 0.76
C VAL A 3 15.71 6.65 -0.66
N ASP A 4 16.69 7.34 -1.27
CA ASP A 4 17.23 6.97 -2.58
C ASP A 4 17.91 5.60 -2.53
N ASP A 5 18.63 5.25 -1.46
CA ASP A 5 19.20 3.91 -1.28
C ASP A 5 18.10 2.85 -1.10
N MET A 6 17.01 3.17 -0.39
CA MET A 6 15.85 2.27 -0.24
C MET A 6 15.10 2.06 -1.56
N GLN A 7 15.03 3.09 -2.39
CA GLN A 7 14.48 3.00 -3.75
C GLN A 7 15.39 2.19 -4.68
N GLN A 8 16.71 2.36 -4.56
CA GLN A 8 17.69 1.56 -5.30
C GLN A 8 17.68 0.10 -4.85
N LEU A 9 17.48 -0.19 -3.56
CA LEU A 9 17.29 -1.56 -3.07
C LEU A 9 16.02 -2.20 -3.63
N TRP A 10 14.91 -1.46 -3.73
CA TRP A 10 13.69 -1.95 -4.37
C TRP A 10 13.90 -2.22 -5.88
N LEU A 11 14.53 -1.29 -6.61
CA LEU A 11 14.88 -1.46 -8.03
C LEU A 11 15.83 -2.65 -8.27
N LYS A 12 16.82 -2.85 -7.38
CA LYS A 12 17.76 -3.98 -7.45
C LYS A 12 17.09 -5.33 -7.15
N ASN A 13 16.13 -5.36 -6.22
CA ASN A 13 15.47 -6.60 -5.82
C ASN A 13 14.30 -7.01 -6.73
N ASN A 14 13.74 -6.07 -7.51
CA ASN A 14 12.58 -6.29 -8.37
C ASN A 14 12.91 -6.16 -9.87
N HIS A 15 14.04 -6.72 -10.34
CA HIS A 15 14.47 -6.69 -11.75
C HIS A 15 13.31 -6.75 -12.78
N LEU A 16 12.83 -5.59 -13.20
CA LEU A 16 12.01 -5.36 -14.39
C LEU A 16 12.74 -4.32 -15.23
N GLY A 17 13.97 -4.68 -15.61
CA GLY A 17 14.77 -3.95 -16.60
C GLY A 17 14.92 -4.81 -17.85
N ALA A 18 13.88 -4.88 -18.68
CA ALA A 18 13.88 -5.17 -20.12
C ALA A 18 12.44 -5.10 -20.66
N PRO A 19 12.22 -4.61 -21.90
CA PRO A 19 10.90 -4.35 -22.45
C PRO A 19 10.04 -5.62 -22.48
N TYR A 20 8.77 -5.46 -22.12
CA TYR A 20 7.73 -6.48 -22.07
C TYR A 20 7.83 -7.46 -23.27
N LEU A 21 8.35 -8.66 -23.03
CA LEU A 21 8.03 -9.84 -23.82
C LEU A 21 6.91 -10.57 -23.10
N SER A 22 5.69 -10.36 -23.58
CA SER A 22 4.52 -11.12 -23.16
C SER A 22 4.78 -12.61 -23.42
N LEU A 23 4.81 -13.42 -22.37
CA LEU A 23 4.62 -14.86 -22.51
C LEU A 23 3.40 -15.27 -21.69
N LYS A 24 2.25 -15.32 -22.36
CA LYS A 24 1.14 -16.16 -21.93
C LYS A 24 1.61 -17.61 -21.97
N ARG A 25 1.93 -18.20 -20.81
CA ARG A 25 1.92 -19.66 -20.63
C ARG A 25 0.94 -19.99 -19.51
N ARG A 26 -0.21 -20.55 -19.91
CA ARG A 26 -1.13 -21.26 -19.02
C ARG A 26 -0.35 -22.41 -18.39
N VAL A 27 -0.14 -22.36 -17.08
CA VAL A 27 0.27 -23.54 -16.30
C VAL A 27 -0.99 -24.12 -15.69
N THR A 28 -1.42 -25.25 -16.23
CA THR A 28 -2.47 -26.10 -15.64
C THR A 28 -1.89 -26.73 -14.39
N ILE A 29 -2.32 -26.30 -13.20
CA ILE A 29 -1.98 -26.99 -11.95
C ILE A 29 -2.94 -28.17 -11.79
N GLN A 30 -2.39 -29.37 -12.02
CA GLN A 30 -3.04 -30.64 -11.74
C GLN A 30 -3.04 -30.85 -10.21
N ALA A 31 -4.22 -30.81 -9.59
CA ALA A 31 -4.39 -31.02 -8.17
C ALA A 31 -4.18 -32.50 -7.81
N CYS A 32 -3.14 -32.81 -7.04
CA CYS A 32 -3.02 -34.08 -6.33
C CYS A 32 -3.93 -34.06 -5.10
N VAL A 33 -5.05 -34.79 -5.16
CA VAL A 33 -5.92 -35.05 -4.01
C VAL A 33 -5.43 -36.29 -3.29
N ALA A 34 -4.75 -36.11 -2.16
CA ALA A 34 -4.46 -37.20 -1.23
C ALA A 34 -5.71 -37.49 -0.38
N LYS A 35 -6.29 -38.69 -0.56
CA LYS A 35 -7.41 -39.20 0.25
C LYS A 35 -6.89 -39.57 1.64
N MET A 36 -7.38 -38.92 2.69
CA MET A 36 -7.28 -39.41 4.07
C MET A 36 -8.61 -40.04 4.50
N THR A 37 -8.53 -41.29 4.95
CA THR A 37 -9.63 -42.12 5.44
C THR A 37 -10.07 -41.70 6.83
N ILE A 38 -11.38 -41.53 7.01
CA ILE A 38 -12.02 -41.24 8.30
C ILE A 38 -12.36 -42.57 8.99
N LYS A 39 -11.80 -42.82 10.17
CA LYS A 39 -12.33 -43.84 11.11
C LYS A 39 -13.15 -43.15 12.19
N SER A 40 -14.38 -43.61 12.34
CA SER A 40 -15.39 -43.19 13.31
C SER A 40 -15.10 -43.73 14.72
N GLY A 41 -15.29 -42.89 15.74
CA GLY A 41 -15.37 -43.28 17.15
C GLY A 41 -15.94 -42.14 18.00
N ALA A 42 -17.19 -42.29 18.45
CA ALA A 42 -17.88 -41.45 19.43
C ALA A 42 -17.33 -41.72 20.87
N TRP A 43 -17.46 -40.92 21.94
CA TRP A 43 -18.42 -39.92 22.42
C TRP A 43 -17.71 -38.99 23.42
N GLY A 44 -18.26 -37.79 23.69
CA GLY A 44 -18.07 -37.16 25.01
C GLY A 44 -17.98 -35.63 25.08
N GLN A 45 -19.08 -35.03 25.55
CA GLN A 45 -19.17 -33.79 26.34
C GLN A 45 -18.92 -32.43 25.66
N ASN A 46 -20.02 -31.68 25.63
CA ASN A 46 -20.15 -30.24 25.51
C ASN A 46 -19.05 -29.49 26.30
N ARG A 47 -18.03 -29.01 25.58
CA ARG A 47 -17.15 -27.92 26.01
C ARG A 47 -17.07 -26.94 24.84
N GLN A 48 -17.74 -25.80 24.98
CA GLN A 48 -17.41 -24.64 24.16
C GLN A 48 -15.89 -24.40 24.27
N PRO A 49 -15.16 -24.26 23.15
CA PRO A 49 -13.77 -23.88 23.24
C PRO A 49 -13.70 -22.50 23.91
N PRO A 50 -12.70 -22.26 24.77
CA PRO A 50 -12.56 -20.95 25.39
C PRO A 50 -12.46 -19.91 24.27
N VAL A 51 -13.17 -18.78 24.44
CA VAL A 51 -13.12 -17.62 23.55
C VAL A 51 -11.68 -17.12 23.53
N GLN A 52 -10.90 -17.68 22.61
CA GLN A 52 -9.57 -17.19 22.29
C GLN A 52 -9.79 -15.94 21.47
N THR A 53 -9.39 -14.82 22.06
CA THR A 53 -9.38 -13.48 21.49
C THR A 53 -8.94 -13.54 20.03
N ARG A 54 -9.82 -13.10 19.12
CA ARG A 54 -9.60 -13.04 17.66
C ARG A 54 -8.52 -12.03 17.23
N HIS A 55 -7.62 -11.67 18.15
CA HIS A 55 -6.39 -10.96 17.92
C HIS A 55 -5.30 -11.99 17.64
N GLN A 56 -4.98 -12.23 16.36
CA GLN A 56 -3.72 -12.79 15.83
C GLN A 56 -3.98 -13.60 14.54
N LEU A 57 -4.46 -12.93 13.49
CA LEU A 57 -3.93 -13.27 12.17
C LEU A 57 -2.69 -12.38 12.00
N GLN A 58 -1.58 -12.82 12.60
CA GLN A 58 -0.29 -12.13 12.55
C GLN A 58 0.27 -12.20 11.13
N TYR A 59 -0.11 -11.26 10.27
CA TYR A 59 0.81 -10.74 9.27
C TYR A 59 1.74 -9.75 9.99
N ARG A 60 2.63 -10.29 10.83
CA ARG A 60 3.76 -9.52 11.32
C ARG A 60 4.76 -9.51 10.18
N VAL A 61 5.12 -8.32 9.69
CA VAL A 61 6.35 -8.18 8.90
C VAL A 61 7.44 -8.94 9.67
N SER A 62 8.05 -9.93 9.03
CA SER A 62 9.03 -10.80 9.68
C SER A 62 10.10 -9.94 10.35
N LYS A 63 10.26 -10.12 11.67
CA LYS A 63 11.28 -9.40 12.44
C LYS A 63 12.64 -9.60 11.77
N GLY A 64 13.39 -8.51 11.59
CA GLY A 64 14.70 -8.53 10.93
C GLY A 64 14.68 -8.37 9.39
N THR A 65 13.54 -8.48 8.71
CA THR A 65 13.44 -8.14 7.28
C THR A 65 13.40 -6.62 7.10
N PRO A 66 14.06 -6.04 6.09
CA PRO A 66 13.96 -4.61 5.83
C PRO A 66 12.53 -4.14 5.60
N LEU A 67 12.07 -3.16 6.37
CA LEU A 67 10.73 -2.56 6.20
C LEU A 67 10.84 -1.28 5.36
N LEU A 68 10.20 -1.24 4.19
CA LEU A 68 10.36 -0.14 3.24
C LEU A 68 9.54 1.11 3.61
N ALA A 69 10.24 2.25 3.74
CA ALA A 69 9.70 3.57 4.09
C ALA A 69 9.86 4.57 2.91
N ASN A 70 9.37 4.21 1.73
CA ASN A 70 9.63 4.86 0.44
C ASN A 70 8.55 5.89 0.02
N PHE A 71 7.90 6.57 0.97
CA PHE A 71 6.81 7.53 0.72
C PHE A 71 7.12 8.96 1.18
N THR A 72 8.39 9.37 1.22
CA THR A 72 8.80 10.75 1.55
C THR A 72 8.66 11.74 0.39
N LYS A 73 8.70 11.25 -0.86
CA LYS A 73 8.71 12.10 -2.07
C LYS A 73 7.34 12.68 -2.43
N ALA A 74 6.26 11.93 -2.26
CA ALA A 74 4.90 12.37 -2.60
C ALA A 74 3.82 11.66 -1.78
N SER A 75 2.68 12.35 -1.57
CA SER A 75 1.41 11.75 -1.10
C SER A 75 0.73 10.99 -2.25
N LEU A 76 -0.60 10.90 -2.31
CA LEU A 76 -1.28 10.11 -3.35
C LEU A 76 -1.21 10.73 -4.75
N ILE A 77 -1.05 12.06 -4.87
CA ILE A 77 -0.94 12.78 -6.17
C ILE A 77 -1.96 12.25 -7.19
N VAL A 78 -3.24 12.28 -6.80
CA VAL A 78 -4.30 11.51 -7.47
C VAL A 78 -4.42 11.84 -8.95
N PRO A 79 -4.56 13.12 -9.38
CA PRO A 79 -4.66 13.44 -10.80
C PRO A 79 -3.43 12.99 -11.60
N GLU A 80 -2.23 13.16 -11.03
CA GLU A 80 -0.98 12.77 -11.67
C GLU A 80 -0.85 11.24 -11.78
N THR A 81 -1.27 10.50 -10.75
CA THR A 81 -1.28 9.03 -10.79
C THR A 81 -2.31 8.50 -11.81
N GLN A 82 -3.47 9.15 -11.94
CA GLN A 82 -4.44 8.81 -13.01
C GLN A 82 -3.88 9.09 -14.40
N ALA A 83 -3.16 10.20 -14.59
CA ALA A 83 -2.49 10.50 -15.85
C ALA A 83 -1.41 9.47 -16.19
N VAL A 84 -0.63 9.04 -15.19
CA VAL A 84 0.38 7.98 -15.38
C VAL A 84 -0.28 6.63 -15.65
N ALA A 85 -1.39 6.29 -15.00
CA ALA A 85 -2.13 5.05 -15.27
C ALA A 85 -2.61 5.00 -16.74
N ARG A 86 -3.20 6.10 -17.24
CA ARG A 86 -3.57 6.23 -18.66
C ARG A 86 -2.37 6.05 -19.58
N LEU A 87 -1.26 6.72 -19.26
CA LEU A 87 -0.03 6.59 -20.05
C LEU A 87 0.51 5.16 -20.05
N LEU A 88 0.48 4.44 -18.91
CA LEU A 88 0.96 3.05 -18.85
C LEU A 88 0.11 2.09 -19.69
N LEU A 89 -1.20 2.33 -19.80
CA LEU A 89 -2.11 1.55 -20.64
C LEU A 89 -1.85 1.76 -22.15
N GLU A 90 -1.12 2.79 -22.55
CA GLU A 90 -0.63 2.98 -23.93
C GLU A 90 0.61 2.11 -24.26
N TYR A 91 1.17 1.41 -23.27
CA TYR A 91 2.44 0.68 -23.38
C TYR A 91 3.58 1.50 -24.01
N PRO A 92 3.91 2.68 -23.45
CA PRO A 92 4.85 3.60 -24.05
C PRO A 92 6.27 3.04 -23.99
N ASP A 93 7.02 3.25 -25.06
CA ASP A 93 8.48 3.10 -25.01
C ASP A 93 9.13 4.27 -24.23
N ALA A 94 10.45 4.21 -24.09
CA ALA A 94 11.19 5.23 -23.33
C ALA A 94 11.05 6.64 -23.93
N GLU A 95 10.96 6.75 -25.25
CA GLU A 95 10.87 8.04 -25.94
C GLU A 95 9.47 8.63 -25.81
N ARG A 96 8.43 7.83 -26.01
CA ARG A 96 7.04 8.23 -25.77
C ARG A 96 6.82 8.64 -24.31
N TRP A 97 7.38 7.90 -23.36
CA TRP A 97 7.33 8.26 -21.94
C TRP A 97 8.00 9.62 -21.69
N ARG A 98 9.22 9.82 -22.20
CA ARG A 98 9.96 11.08 -22.04
C ARG A 98 9.18 12.24 -22.65
N GLN A 99 8.64 12.08 -23.85
CA GLN A 99 7.81 13.07 -24.53
C GLN A 99 6.57 13.43 -23.69
N ALA A 100 5.81 12.44 -23.23
CA ALA A 100 4.58 12.66 -22.45
C ALA A 100 4.84 13.41 -21.13
N ILE A 101 5.90 13.04 -20.42
CA ILE A 101 6.20 13.57 -19.08
C ILE A 101 6.93 14.91 -19.14
N GLU A 102 7.95 15.03 -20.00
CA GLU A 102 8.87 16.17 -19.98
C GLU A 102 8.47 17.28 -20.94
N VAL A 103 7.81 16.95 -22.06
CA VAL A 103 7.47 17.90 -23.12
C VAL A 103 5.98 18.21 -23.11
N ASP A 104 5.12 17.18 -23.21
CA ASP A 104 3.66 17.35 -23.23
C ASP A 104 3.10 17.75 -21.85
N ASN A 105 3.88 17.52 -20.78
CA ASN A 105 3.52 17.77 -19.38
C ASN A 105 2.12 17.25 -19.02
N VAL A 106 1.85 15.97 -19.33
CA VAL A 106 0.54 15.35 -19.08
C VAL A 106 0.13 15.34 -17.59
N LEU A 107 1.09 15.57 -16.68
CA LEU A 107 0.86 15.71 -15.23
C LEU A 107 0.51 17.14 -14.81
N GLN A 108 0.63 18.12 -15.72
CA GLN A 108 0.43 19.54 -15.45
C GLN A 108 1.27 20.07 -14.27
N ALA A 109 2.47 19.52 -14.10
CA ALA A 109 3.36 19.89 -13.02
C ALA A 109 4.03 21.25 -13.31
N LYS A 110 4.37 22.00 -12.26
CA LYS A 110 5.00 23.33 -12.37
C LYS A 110 6.39 23.31 -13.01
N THR A 111 7.11 22.21 -12.87
CA THR A 111 8.47 22.04 -13.41
C THR A 111 8.64 20.63 -13.96
N VAL A 112 9.52 20.49 -14.95
CA VAL A 112 9.90 19.19 -15.52
C VAL A 112 10.44 18.25 -14.44
N ASN A 113 11.24 18.73 -13.50
CA ASN A 113 11.77 17.91 -12.40
C ASN A 113 10.66 17.37 -11.49
N THR A 114 9.63 18.18 -11.20
CA THR A 114 8.46 17.72 -10.46
C THR A 114 7.68 16.67 -11.26
N ALA A 115 7.45 16.91 -12.55
CA ALA A 115 6.79 15.95 -13.44
C ALA A 115 7.49 14.59 -13.42
N LYS A 116 8.82 14.58 -13.62
CA LYS A 116 9.64 13.36 -13.59
C LYS A 116 9.55 12.63 -12.25
N SER A 117 9.67 13.36 -11.14
CA SER A 117 9.61 12.78 -9.79
C SER A 117 8.24 12.16 -9.50
N TYR A 118 7.16 12.86 -9.84
CA TYR A 118 5.79 12.38 -9.65
C TYR A 118 5.47 11.21 -10.57
N ALA A 119 5.85 11.29 -11.85
CA ALA A 119 5.67 10.21 -12.81
C ALA A 119 6.37 8.93 -12.35
N ASN A 120 7.61 9.05 -11.88
CA ASN A 120 8.38 7.91 -11.39
C ASN A 120 7.73 7.27 -10.15
N ILE A 121 7.32 8.07 -9.16
CA ILE A 121 6.67 7.55 -7.94
C ILE A 121 5.32 6.91 -8.26
N ALA A 122 4.50 7.55 -9.10
CA ALA A 122 3.22 7.01 -9.53
C ALA A 122 3.39 5.68 -10.26
N ARG A 123 4.34 5.61 -11.22
CA ARG A 123 4.67 4.41 -11.97
C ARG A 123 5.11 3.27 -11.05
N MET A 124 6.08 3.51 -10.16
CA MET A 124 6.56 2.49 -9.22
C MET A 124 5.44 1.93 -8.32
N ARG A 125 4.48 2.77 -7.92
CA ARG A 125 3.31 2.33 -7.15
C ARG A 125 2.35 1.51 -8.00
N LEU A 126 2.01 2.00 -9.20
CA LEU A 126 1.10 1.33 -10.12
C LEU A 126 1.63 -0.05 -10.51
N GLU A 127 2.92 -0.14 -10.85
CA GLU A 127 3.59 -1.39 -11.23
C GLU A 127 3.66 -2.45 -10.11
N THR A 128 3.23 -2.13 -8.88
CA THR A 128 2.99 -3.16 -7.84
C THR A 128 1.66 -3.92 -8.02
N MET A 129 0.75 -3.41 -8.84
CA MET A 129 -0.59 -3.92 -9.10
C MET A 129 -0.75 -4.25 -10.60
N THR A 130 -1.87 -4.88 -10.97
CA THR A 130 -2.12 -5.29 -12.36
C THR A 130 -2.72 -4.16 -13.18
N GLU A 131 -2.64 -4.30 -14.50
CA GLU A 131 -3.25 -3.38 -15.48
C GLU A 131 -4.74 -3.17 -15.26
N GLU A 132 -5.45 -4.15 -14.70
CA GLU A 132 -6.88 -4.04 -14.39
C GLU A 132 -7.16 -2.98 -13.32
N LEU A 133 -6.28 -2.83 -12.32
CA LEU A 133 -6.41 -1.72 -11.37
C LEU A 133 -5.98 -0.40 -12.01
N TRP A 134 -5.06 -0.41 -12.97
CA TRP A 134 -4.66 0.80 -13.69
C TRP A 134 -5.82 1.34 -14.50
N ASP A 135 -6.59 0.48 -15.17
CA ASP A 135 -7.80 0.85 -15.90
C ASP A 135 -8.88 1.45 -14.99
N VAL A 136 -9.10 0.84 -13.82
CA VAL A 136 -9.98 1.42 -12.79
C VAL A 136 -9.48 2.81 -12.39
N ILE A 137 -8.20 2.96 -12.07
CA ILE A 137 -7.62 4.25 -11.66
C ILE A 137 -7.76 5.29 -12.78
N ALA A 138 -7.47 4.92 -14.02
CA ALA A 138 -7.45 5.80 -15.18
C ALA A 138 -8.81 6.46 -15.45
N ASN A 139 -9.91 5.74 -15.19
CA ASN A 139 -11.26 6.11 -15.60
C ASN A 139 -12.20 6.44 -14.44
N ALA A 140 -11.82 6.12 -13.20
CA ALA A 140 -12.73 6.27 -12.07
C ALA A 140 -12.85 7.71 -11.55
N GLU A 141 -14.03 7.96 -10.97
CA GLU A 141 -14.28 9.14 -10.16
C GLU A 141 -13.41 9.15 -8.90
N ARG A 142 -13.28 10.35 -8.33
CA ARG A 142 -12.31 10.64 -7.26
C ARG A 142 -12.34 9.64 -6.07
N PRO A 143 -13.49 9.23 -5.51
CA PRO A 143 -13.50 8.33 -4.36
C PRO A 143 -12.84 6.97 -4.65
N THR A 144 -13.18 6.38 -5.80
CA THR A 144 -12.64 5.11 -6.27
C THR A 144 -11.16 5.23 -6.61
N ALA A 145 -10.78 6.26 -7.37
CA ALA A 145 -9.38 6.50 -7.73
C ALA A 145 -8.50 6.68 -6.48
N VAL A 146 -8.97 7.43 -5.49
CA VAL A 146 -8.27 7.62 -4.20
C VAL A 146 -8.02 6.29 -3.50
N GLN A 147 -9.04 5.42 -3.39
CA GLN A 147 -8.89 4.12 -2.72
C GLN A 147 -7.98 3.16 -3.50
N ALA A 148 -8.11 3.11 -4.82
CA ALA A 148 -7.25 2.29 -5.67
C ALA A 148 -5.77 2.74 -5.59
N ILE A 149 -5.52 4.04 -5.66
CA ILE A 149 -4.17 4.61 -5.54
C ILE A 149 -3.60 4.42 -4.13
N LEU A 150 -4.44 4.50 -3.09
CA LEU A 150 -4.04 4.15 -1.73
C LEU A 150 -3.58 2.69 -1.68
N ALA A 151 -4.33 1.75 -2.27
CA ALA A 151 -3.93 0.35 -2.31
C ALA A 151 -2.55 0.15 -2.96
N CYS A 152 -2.29 0.82 -4.09
CA CYS A 152 -0.97 0.83 -4.73
C CYS A 152 0.12 1.40 -3.80
N ALA A 153 -0.17 2.51 -3.10
CA ALA A 153 0.77 3.13 -2.17
C ALA A 153 1.08 2.24 -0.95
N LEU A 154 0.09 1.52 -0.43
CA LEU A 154 0.25 0.57 0.68
C LEU A 154 1.07 -0.66 0.27
N LYS A 155 0.85 -1.18 -0.94
CA LYS A 155 1.66 -2.30 -1.46
C LYS A 155 3.10 -1.90 -1.74
N PHE A 156 3.30 -0.71 -2.30
CA PHE A 156 4.63 -0.15 -2.51
C PHE A 156 5.35 0.19 -1.19
N SER A 157 4.60 0.59 -0.15
CA SER A 157 5.14 0.90 1.18
C SER A 157 4.48 0.07 2.30
N PRO A 158 5.06 -1.09 2.62
CA PRO A 158 4.59 -1.94 3.71
C PRO A 158 4.59 -1.25 5.09
N MET A 159 5.45 -0.25 5.31
CA MET A 159 5.47 0.51 6.56
C MET A 159 4.17 1.31 6.77
N LEU A 160 3.63 1.91 5.70
CA LEU A 160 2.37 2.63 5.76
C LEU A 160 1.20 1.67 5.99
N ALA A 161 1.22 0.50 5.34
CA ALA A 161 0.23 -0.56 5.57
C ALA A 161 0.26 -1.07 7.01
N GLU A 162 1.46 -1.28 7.58
CA GLU A 162 1.62 -1.68 8.98
C GLU A 162 1.07 -0.63 9.94
N PHE A 163 1.35 0.66 9.70
CA PHE A 163 0.82 1.75 10.52
C PHE A 163 -0.72 1.74 10.54
N MET A 164 -1.35 1.50 9.38
CA MET A 164 -2.81 1.42 9.29
C MET A 164 -3.37 0.19 10.02
N ARG A 165 -2.76 -0.99 9.82
CA ARG A 165 -3.21 -2.25 10.46
C ARG A 165 -3.02 -2.29 11.97
N THR A 166 -2.07 -1.52 12.50
CA THR A 166 -1.72 -1.53 13.92
C THR A 166 -2.19 -0.25 14.59
N SER A 167 -1.34 0.79 14.59
CA SER A 167 -1.56 2.02 15.33
C SER A 167 -2.86 2.72 14.98
N LEU A 168 -3.21 2.83 13.70
CA LEU A 168 -4.46 3.49 13.31
C LEU A 168 -5.70 2.67 13.72
N ALA A 169 -5.67 1.35 13.52
CA ALA A 169 -6.72 0.44 14.00
C ALA A 169 -6.91 0.53 15.52
N ASP A 170 -5.81 0.62 16.26
CA ASP A 170 -5.82 0.78 17.73
C ASP A 170 -6.51 2.08 18.15
N GLU A 171 -6.27 3.19 17.45
CA GLU A 171 -6.95 4.47 17.70
C GLU A 171 -8.46 4.40 17.41
N TYR A 172 -8.88 3.66 16.36
CA TYR A 172 -10.31 3.39 16.13
C TYR A 172 -10.93 2.56 17.26
N ARG A 173 -10.26 1.48 17.70
CA ARG A 173 -10.75 0.64 18.82
C ARG A 173 -10.89 1.42 20.12
N ARG A 174 -10.03 2.42 20.35
CA ARG A 174 -10.07 3.31 21.52
C ARG A 174 -11.08 4.45 21.37
N MET A 175 -11.74 4.57 20.22
CA MET A 175 -12.61 5.70 19.88
C MET A 175 -11.91 7.05 20.06
N SER A 176 -10.62 7.10 19.72
CA SER A 176 -9.83 8.32 19.85
C SER A 176 -10.44 9.43 18.97
N PRO A 177 -10.63 10.65 19.48
CA PRO A 177 -11.25 11.72 18.70
C PRO A 177 -10.32 12.25 17.59
N VAL A 178 -9.01 12.07 17.74
CA VAL A 178 -7.96 12.63 16.86
C VAL A 178 -6.77 11.69 16.76
N LEU A 179 -6.05 11.73 15.63
CA LEU A 179 -4.78 11.04 15.49
C LEU A 179 -3.62 11.95 15.95
N GLU A 180 -3.13 11.72 17.16
CA GLU A 180 -2.04 12.50 17.74
C GLU A 180 -0.66 12.16 17.15
N ASP A 181 0.28 13.11 17.25
CA ASP A 181 1.65 12.90 16.77
C ASP A 181 2.43 11.85 17.59
N ARG A 182 2.04 11.62 18.85
CA ARG A 182 2.66 10.57 19.69
C ARG A 182 2.42 9.17 19.12
N VAL A 183 1.29 8.92 18.46
CA VAL A 183 0.94 7.62 17.87
C VAL A 183 1.97 7.23 16.81
N TRP A 184 2.31 8.17 15.92
CA TRP A 184 3.36 7.96 14.93
C TRP A 184 4.74 7.74 15.57
N ARG A 185 5.10 8.54 16.58
CA ARG A 185 6.41 8.42 17.25
C ARG A 185 6.58 7.06 17.92
N SER A 186 5.57 6.59 18.65
CA SER A 186 5.58 5.27 19.27
C SER A 186 5.66 4.15 18.22
N PHE A 187 4.84 4.23 17.17
CA PHE A 187 4.91 3.28 16.05
C PHE A 187 6.31 3.21 15.42
N PHE A 188 6.89 4.37 15.10
CA PHE A 188 8.21 4.41 14.46
C PHE A 188 9.29 3.82 15.37
N ALA A 189 9.25 4.14 16.67
CA ALA A 189 10.20 3.58 17.64
C ALA A 189 10.10 2.05 17.70
N ASP A 190 8.88 1.50 17.75
CA ASP A 190 8.67 0.04 17.72
C ASP A 190 9.19 -0.58 16.42
N MET A 191 8.96 0.05 15.27
CA MET A 191 9.49 -0.43 13.99
C MET A 191 11.02 -0.35 13.93
N ALA A 192 11.64 0.71 14.44
CA ALA A 192 13.10 0.87 14.48
C ALA A 192 13.79 -0.18 15.36
N LEU A 193 13.14 -0.65 16.43
CA LEU A 193 13.65 -1.74 17.27
C LEU A 193 13.66 -3.10 16.55
N ASN A 194 12.71 -3.33 15.63
CA ASN A 194 12.53 -4.62 14.95
C ASN A 194 13.17 -4.67 13.55
N HIS A 195 13.44 -3.50 12.95
CA HIS A 195 13.93 -3.37 11.58
C HIS A 195 15.16 -2.47 11.54
N ARG A 196 16.35 -3.08 11.41
CA ARG A 196 17.64 -2.38 11.46
C ARG A 196 17.73 -1.19 10.49
N ASN A 197 17.14 -1.31 9.31
CA ASN A 197 17.14 -0.24 8.31
C ASN A 197 16.42 1.04 8.76
N LEU A 198 15.49 0.92 9.72
CA LEU A 198 14.75 2.05 10.27
C LEU A 198 15.47 2.72 11.45
N ALA A 199 16.33 1.98 12.17
CA ALA A 199 17.15 2.54 13.24
C ALA A 199 18.14 3.61 12.73
N GLU A 200 18.54 3.53 11.46
CA GLU A 200 19.50 4.45 10.83
C GLU A 200 18.82 5.64 10.10
N VAL A 201 17.49 5.78 10.21
CA VAL A 201 16.74 6.85 9.53
C VAL A 201 16.84 8.14 10.32
N SER A 202 17.29 9.21 9.66
CA SER A 202 17.45 10.54 10.27
C SER A 202 16.12 11.16 10.74
N GLU A 203 16.17 12.00 11.77
CA GLU A 203 14.98 12.68 12.31
C GLU A 203 14.20 13.48 11.24
N GLY A 204 14.90 14.14 10.33
CA GLY A 204 14.29 14.87 9.21
C GLY A 204 13.48 13.94 8.29
N THR A 205 13.99 12.74 8.03
CA THR A 205 13.30 11.72 7.23
C THR A 205 12.09 11.17 7.99
N GLN A 206 12.23 10.89 9.29
CA GLN A 206 11.11 10.46 10.13
C GLN A 206 9.98 11.49 10.16
N ALA A 207 10.33 12.78 10.30
CA ALA A 207 9.37 13.87 10.25
C ALA A 207 8.66 13.96 8.89
N LYS A 208 9.41 13.76 7.80
CA LYS A 208 8.84 13.75 6.45
C LYS A 208 7.90 12.56 6.20
N LEU A 209 8.27 11.37 6.68
CA LEU A 209 7.41 10.18 6.66
C LEU A 209 6.11 10.45 7.41
N ARG A 210 6.17 10.99 8.63
CA ARG A 210 4.97 11.35 9.40
C ARG A 210 4.07 12.33 8.64
N GLN A 211 4.66 13.40 8.12
CA GLN A 211 3.93 14.43 7.37
C GLN A 211 3.19 13.79 6.18
N ASN A 212 3.87 12.96 5.40
CA ASN A 212 3.29 12.34 4.22
C ASN A 212 2.28 11.25 4.57
N ALA A 213 2.51 10.44 5.61
CA ALA A 213 1.53 9.47 6.09
C ALA A 213 0.21 10.15 6.43
N TYR A 214 0.26 11.24 7.22
CA TYR A 214 -0.96 11.94 7.65
C TYR A 214 -1.64 12.65 6.48
N ARG A 215 -0.85 13.16 5.52
CA ARG A 215 -1.39 13.70 4.28
C ARG A 215 -2.10 12.64 3.45
N ILE A 216 -1.51 11.46 3.29
CA ILE A 216 -2.13 10.32 2.57
C ILE A 216 -3.43 9.91 3.26
N LEU A 217 -3.43 9.78 4.59
CA LEU A 217 -4.63 9.44 5.36
C LEU A 217 -5.74 10.50 5.25
N THR A 218 -5.36 11.78 5.18
CA THR A 218 -6.31 12.87 4.95
C THR A 218 -6.86 12.84 3.53
N GLU A 219 -6.02 12.63 2.51
CA GLU A 219 -6.43 12.50 1.10
C GLU A 219 -7.35 11.30 0.89
N ALA A 220 -7.10 10.21 1.61
CA ALA A 220 -7.92 8.99 1.60
C ALA A 220 -9.16 9.05 2.51
N GLY A 221 -9.33 10.12 3.27
CA GLY A 221 -10.51 10.34 4.10
C GLY A 221 -10.52 9.63 5.46
N TYR A 222 -9.43 9.01 5.90
CA TYR A 222 -9.29 8.45 7.26
C TYR A 222 -9.11 9.54 8.31
N LEU A 223 -8.59 10.70 7.90
CA LEU A 223 -8.47 11.90 8.72
C LEU A 223 -9.28 13.03 8.10
N ALA A 224 -10.02 13.75 8.94
CA ALA A 224 -10.69 14.97 8.53
C ALA A 224 -9.65 16.04 8.12
N LYS A 225 -9.98 16.84 7.10
CA LYS A 225 -9.17 17.98 6.66
C LYS A 225 -9.31 19.16 7.61
N ASN A 226 -8.88 18.98 8.85
CA ASN A 226 -8.89 20.00 9.90
C ASN A 226 -7.59 19.95 10.72
N LYS A 227 -7.35 20.95 11.57
CA LYS A 227 -6.14 20.99 12.41
C LYS A 227 -6.10 19.85 13.44
N ALA A 228 -7.27 19.40 13.88
CA ALA A 228 -7.40 18.36 14.89
C ALA A 228 -6.98 16.97 14.35
N ARG A 229 -7.11 16.73 13.04
CA ARG A 229 -6.95 15.42 12.39
C ARG A 229 -7.88 14.39 13.02
N SER A 230 -9.16 14.73 13.04
CA SER A 230 -10.21 13.85 13.57
C SER A 230 -10.28 12.55 12.77
N LEU A 231 -10.39 11.41 13.45
CA LEU A 231 -10.58 10.12 12.78
C LEU A 231 -11.93 10.09 12.06
N GLN A 232 -11.96 9.44 10.91
CA GLN A 232 -13.14 9.26 10.06
C GLN A 232 -13.25 7.80 9.65
N HIS A 233 -14.45 7.25 9.63
CA HIS A 233 -14.66 5.87 9.20
C HIS A 233 -14.74 5.80 7.67
N VAL A 234 -13.74 5.18 7.06
CA VAL A 234 -13.75 4.87 5.63
C VAL A 234 -14.22 3.44 5.43
N ARG A 235 -15.07 3.21 4.43
CA ARG A 235 -15.43 1.87 3.96
C ARG A 235 -14.73 1.63 2.64
N VAL A 236 -14.08 0.47 2.50
CA VAL A 236 -13.52 0.06 1.21
C VAL A 236 -14.65 -0.22 0.23
N LEU A 237 -14.60 0.44 -0.93
CA LEU A 237 -15.61 0.35 -1.97
C LEU A 237 -15.68 -1.09 -2.54
N PRO A 238 -16.88 -1.58 -2.93
CA PRO A 238 -17.06 -2.96 -3.38
C PRO A 238 -16.12 -3.37 -4.53
N GLU A 239 -15.90 -2.48 -5.50
CA GLU A 239 -15.01 -2.72 -6.64
C GLU A 239 -13.54 -2.93 -6.20
N ILE A 240 -13.05 -2.10 -5.27
CA ILE A 240 -11.67 -2.17 -4.75
C ILE A 240 -11.52 -3.42 -3.89
N ARG A 241 -12.50 -3.71 -3.03
CA ARG A 241 -12.53 -4.94 -2.23
C ARG A 241 -12.53 -6.18 -3.12
N GLY A 242 -13.34 -6.18 -4.18
CA GLY A 242 -13.41 -7.27 -5.15
C GLY A 242 -12.06 -7.51 -5.81
N TYR A 243 -11.43 -6.45 -6.34
CA TYR A 243 -10.09 -6.52 -6.90
C TYR A 243 -9.08 -7.09 -5.89
N LEU A 244 -8.97 -6.51 -4.69
CA LEU A 244 -7.98 -6.92 -3.70
C LEU A 244 -8.17 -8.38 -3.27
N THR A 245 -9.43 -8.82 -3.13
CA THR A 245 -9.74 -10.21 -2.78
C THR A 245 -9.36 -11.18 -3.91
N ASN A 246 -9.73 -10.86 -5.15
CA ASN A 246 -9.46 -11.70 -6.32
C ASN A 246 -7.96 -11.85 -6.59
N TYR A 247 -7.18 -10.82 -6.27
CA TYR A 247 -5.72 -10.80 -6.43
C TYR A 247 -4.94 -11.21 -5.18
N GLY A 248 -5.61 -11.75 -4.16
CA GLY A 248 -4.97 -12.24 -2.93
C GLY A 248 -4.29 -11.14 -2.08
N GLN A 249 -4.66 -9.88 -2.26
CA GLN A 249 -4.11 -8.71 -1.56
C GLN A 249 -4.80 -8.48 -0.20
N GLN A 250 -4.92 -9.54 0.60
CA GLN A 250 -5.63 -9.52 1.89
C GLN A 250 -4.93 -8.65 2.94
N ASP A 251 -3.60 -8.57 2.87
CA ASP A 251 -2.78 -7.70 3.73
C ASP A 251 -3.08 -6.21 3.48
N ILE A 252 -3.27 -5.83 2.21
CA ILE A 252 -3.65 -4.47 1.81
C ILE A 252 -5.10 -4.18 2.18
N LEU A 253 -6.01 -5.14 1.93
CA LEU A 253 -7.41 -5.00 2.32
C LEU A 253 -7.56 -4.81 3.83
N SER A 254 -6.84 -5.61 4.63
CA SER A 254 -6.83 -5.48 6.09
C SER A 254 -6.30 -4.11 6.56
N ALA A 255 -5.34 -3.52 5.85
CA ALA A 255 -4.86 -2.17 6.15
C ALA A 255 -5.93 -1.12 5.87
N MET A 256 -6.64 -1.23 4.75
CA MET A 256 -7.69 -0.28 4.38
C MET A 256 -8.95 -0.45 5.27
N ASP A 257 -9.30 -1.67 5.67
CA ASP A 257 -10.44 -1.93 6.56
C ASP A 257 -10.12 -1.75 8.06
N CYS A 258 -9.09 -0.99 8.41
CA CYS A 258 -8.61 -0.83 9.80
C CYS A 258 -9.64 -0.24 10.80
N ALA A 259 -10.76 0.30 10.32
CA ALA A 259 -11.80 0.89 11.14
C ALA A 259 -12.97 -0.06 11.49
N HIS A 260 -12.96 -1.31 10.99
CA HIS A 260 -14.05 -2.30 11.13
C HIS A 260 -13.60 -3.60 11.80
#